data_AF-A0A0B4EKZ1-F1
#
_entry.id   AF-A0A0B4EKZ1-F1
#
_cell.length_a   1.000
_cell.length_b   1.000
_cell.length_c   1.000
_cell.angle_alpha   90.00
_cell.angle_beta   90.00
_cell.angle_gamma   90.00
#
_symmetry.space_group_name_H-M   'P 1'
#
loop_
_entity.id
_entity.type
_entity.pdbx_description
1 polymer ?
#
loop_
_entity_poly.entity_id
_entity_poly.type
_entity_poly.pdbx_seq_one_letter_code
_entity_poly.pdbx_strand_id
1 'polypeptide(L)'
;MNQGHPSTSGLIEAIYEGNMEAASGAARYFYVDVQDTARLRAAALLHPRMENERIFAYAAPYTWRDIQTTLAKPYPDRIFAPQVEASRLDRSDIELSAKAEYWLQEMGRTGWASLEDSVLANTRDLA
;
A
#
# COMPACT_ATOMS: atom_id res chain seq x y z
N MET A 1 -13.58 -3.99 -18.95
CA MET A 1 -12.34 -3.19 -19.11
C MET A 1 -11.28 -3.84 -18.24
N ASN A 2 -10.16 -4.25 -18.82
CA ASN A 2 -8.95 -4.59 -18.07
C ASN A 2 -7.96 -3.43 -18.30
N GLN A 3 -7.79 -2.59 -17.29
CA GLN A 3 -6.95 -1.39 -17.39
C GLN A 3 -5.49 -1.66 -16.98
N GLY A 4 -5.14 -2.90 -16.62
CA GLY A 4 -3.82 -3.29 -16.13
C GLY A 4 -3.38 -2.47 -14.91
N HIS A 5 -2.09 -2.13 -14.85
CA HIS A 5 -1.48 -1.43 -13.71
C HIS A 5 -0.86 -0.06 -14.08
N PRO A 6 -1.66 0.95 -14.47
CA PRO A 6 -1.16 2.23 -15.01
C PRO A 6 -0.65 3.22 -13.95
N SER A 7 -0.48 2.78 -12.70
CA SER A 7 -0.11 3.61 -11.55
C SER A 7 1.07 2.99 -10.79
N THR A 8 1.26 3.36 -9.52
CA THR A 8 2.26 2.70 -8.66
C THR A 8 1.99 1.21 -8.47
N SER A 9 0.77 0.72 -8.74
CA SER A 9 0.48 -0.72 -8.82
C SER A 9 1.35 -1.45 -9.86
N GLY A 10 1.81 -0.76 -10.92
CA GLY A 10 2.69 -1.35 -11.93
C GLY A 10 4.08 -1.66 -11.39
N LEU A 11 4.49 -1.04 -10.29
CA LEU A 11 5.71 -1.44 -9.59
C LEU A 11 5.57 -2.80 -8.90
N ILE A 12 4.36 -3.12 -8.41
CA ILE A 12 4.07 -4.42 -7.79
C ILE A 12 4.07 -5.51 -8.87
N GLU A 13 3.46 -5.24 -10.02
CA GLU A 13 3.53 -6.11 -11.20
C GLU A 13 4.97 -6.33 -11.66
N ALA A 14 5.75 -5.26 -11.84
CA ALA A 14 7.16 -5.37 -12.26
C ALA A 14 7.99 -6.22 -11.28
N ILE A 15 7.81 -6.02 -9.97
CA ILE A 15 8.50 -6.84 -8.95
C ILE A 15 8.03 -8.30 -9.02
N TYR A 16 6.73 -8.52 -9.20
CA TYR A 16 6.16 -9.85 -9.37
C TYR A 16 6.74 -10.57 -10.60
N GLU A 17 7.04 -9.85 -11.67
CA GLU A 17 7.71 -10.36 -12.88
C GLU A 17 9.24 -10.46 -12.76
N GLY A 18 9.83 -10.03 -11.64
CA GLY A 18 11.26 -10.11 -11.36
C GLY A 18 12.06 -8.87 -11.79
N ASN A 19 11.41 -7.80 -12.24
CA ASN A 19 12.03 -6.53 -12.59
C ASN A 19 12.12 -5.60 -11.37
N MET A 20 13.13 -5.82 -10.53
CA MET A 20 13.40 -4.96 -9.36
C MET A 20 13.91 -3.57 -9.73
N GLU A 21 14.50 -3.40 -10.91
CA GLU A 21 15.06 -2.12 -11.35
C GLU A 21 13.96 -1.06 -11.52
N ALA A 22 12.75 -1.48 -11.92
CA ALA A 22 11.58 -0.61 -12.02
C ALA A 22 11.25 0.13 -10.70
N ALA A 23 11.57 -0.47 -9.55
CA ALA A 23 11.33 0.11 -8.23
C ALA A 23 12.52 0.89 -7.64
N SER A 24 13.68 0.88 -8.31
CA SER A 24 14.95 1.42 -7.76
C SER A 24 14.91 2.92 -7.47
N GLY A 25 14.25 3.71 -8.32
CA GLY A 25 14.06 5.15 -8.16
C GLY A 25 12.78 5.55 -7.43
N ALA A 26 11.93 4.58 -7.06
CA ALA A 26 10.65 4.84 -6.44
C ALA A 26 10.80 5.15 -4.94
N ALA A 27 10.00 6.11 -4.49
CA ALA A 27 9.94 6.55 -3.10
C ALA A 27 9.56 5.41 -2.14
N ARG A 28 10.32 5.28 -1.05
CA ARG A 28 10.13 4.27 0.02
C ARG A 28 9.86 4.97 1.34
N TYR A 29 8.59 5.33 1.57
CA TYR A 29 8.21 6.05 2.79
C TYR A 29 7.11 5.29 3.52
N PHE A 30 5.89 5.37 3.02
CA PHE A 30 4.71 4.74 3.59
C PHE A 30 3.80 4.22 2.47
N TYR A 31 3.00 3.22 2.78
CA TYR A 31 1.93 2.76 1.89
C TYR A 31 0.56 3.21 2.40
N VAL A 32 -0.42 3.13 1.52
CA VAL A 32 -1.84 3.19 1.84
C VAL A 32 -2.60 2.36 0.82
N ASP A 33 -3.60 1.61 1.28
CA ASP A 33 -4.49 0.86 0.40
C ASP A 33 -5.41 1.80 -0.40
N VAL A 34 -5.69 1.43 -1.66
CA VAL A 34 -6.52 2.24 -2.55
C VAL A 34 -7.99 2.31 -2.07
N GLN A 35 -8.49 1.25 -1.45
CA GLN A 35 -9.84 1.19 -0.91
C GLN A 35 -9.97 1.98 0.41
N ASP A 36 -8.92 2.00 1.23
CA ASP A 36 -8.87 2.90 2.39
C ASP A 36 -8.84 4.37 1.95
N THR A 37 -8.06 4.71 0.93
CA THR A 37 -8.06 6.05 0.34
C THR A 37 -9.44 6.44 -0.21
N ALA A 38 -10.14 5.51 -0.87
CA ALA A 38 -11.49 5.74 -1.37
C ALA A 38 -12.49 5.97 -0.21
N ARG A 39 -12.41 5.19 0.87
CA ARG A 39 -13.24 5.38 2.07
C ARG A 39 -12.99 6.72 2.74
N LEU A 40 -11.74 7.14 2.87
CA LEU A 40 -11.39 8.44 3.43
C LEU A 40 -11.92 9.60 2.58
N ARG A 41 -11.89 9.47 1.25
CA ARG A 41 -12.52 10.45 0.35
C ARG A 41 -14.03 10.48 0.52
N ALA A 42 -14.68 9.31 0.65
CA ALA A 42 -16.12 9.25 0.92
C ALA A 42 -16.46 9.87 2.29
N ALA A 43 -15.68 9.60 3.32
CA ALA A 43 -15.83 10.22 4.63
C ALA A 43 -15.72 11.74 4.55
N ALA A 44 -14.71 12.26 3.83
CA ALA A 44 -14.52 13.70 3.64
C ALA A 44 -15.72 14.39 2.96
N LEU A 45 -16.47 13.67 2.12
CA LEU A 45 -17.62 14.21 1.41
C LEU A 45 -18.93 14.08 2.19
N LEU A 46 -19.07 13.03 3.01
CA LEU A 46 -20.37 12.61 3.55
C LEU A 46 -20.43 12.66 5.08
N HIS A 47 -19.30 12.60 5.77
CA HIS A 47 -19.28 12.47 7.21
C HIS A 47 -19.50 13.86 7.86
N PRO A 48 -20.61 14.08 8.60
CA PRO A 48 -21.04 15.41 9.03
C PRO A 48 -20.13 16.06 10.07
N ARG A 49 -19.22 15.30 10.69
CA ARG A 49 -18.25 15.82 11.67
C ARG A 49 -16.87 16.10 11.07
N MET A 50 -16.67 15.83 9.78
CA MET A 50 -15.37 15.97 9.14
C MET A 50 -15.35 17.28 8.34
N GLU A 51 -14.77 18.32 8.94
CA GLU A 51 -14.81 19.67 8.36
C GLU A 51 -13.43 20.34 8.41
N ASN A 52 -12.99 20.90 7.27
CA ASN A 52 -11.75 21.69 7.17
C ASN A 52 -10.48 20.97 7.69
N GLU A 53 -10.39 19.66 7.50
CA GLU A 53 -9.26 18.86 7.97
C GLU A 53 -8.36 18.39 6.83
N ARG A 54 -7.06 18.24 7.13
CA ARG A 54 -6.13 17.53 6.24
C ARG A 54 -6.09 16.06 6.60
N ILE A 55 -6.24 15.19 5.60
CA ILE A 55 -6.21 13.74 5.78
C ILE A 55 -4.82 13.23 5.43
N PHE A 56 -4.15 12.62 6.40
CA PHE A 56 -2.84 12.03 6.21
C PHE A 56 -3.01 10.52 6.12
N ALA A 57 -3.26 10.03 4.92
CA ALA A 57 -3.48 8.62 4.66
C ALA A 57 -2.15 7.85 4.56
N TYR A 58 -1.54 7.57 5.72
CA TYR A 58 -0.24 6.90 5.85
C TYR A 58 -0.42 5.67 6.76
N ALA A 59 -0.61 4.48 6.19
CA ALA A 59 -0.92 3.29 6.97
C ALA A 59 0.29 2.83 7.81
N ALA A 60 1.42 2.57 7.17
CA ALA A 60 2.68 2.22 7.82
C ALA A 60 3.88 2.35 6.86
N PRO A 61 5.11 2.44 7.36
CA PRO A 61 6.30 2.43 6.52
C PRO A 61 6.56 1.03 5.93
N TYR A 62 7.25 0.97 4.80
CA TYR A 62 7.60 -0.28 4.13
C TYR A 62 8.98 -0.21 3.44
N THR A 63 9.54 -1.37 3.13
CA THR A 63 10.72 -1.51 2.25
C THR A 63 10.38 -2.34 1.01
N TRP A 64 11.17 -2.21 -0.06
CA TRP A 64 11.03 -3.08 -1.24
C TRP A 64 11.29 -4.56 -0.92
N ARG A 65 12.09 -4.87 0.12
CA ARG A 65 12.24 -6.23 0.62
C ARG A 65 10.93 -6.76 1.21
N ASP A 66 10.17 -5.94 1.95
CA ASP A 66 8.87 -6.33 2.50
C ASP A 66 7.87 -6.66 1.38
N ILE A 67 7.87 -5.87 0.30
CA ILE A 67 7.06 -6.13 -0.89
C ILE A 67 7.45 -7.45 -1.54
N GLN A 68 8.73 -7.67 -1.84
CA GLN A 68 9.21 -8.94 -2.42
C GLN A 68 8.83 -10.15 -1.54
N THR A 69 9.06 -10.04 -0.24
CA THR A 69 8.75 -11.10 0.72
C THR A 69 7.26 -11.41 0.71
N THR A 70 6.42 -10.37 0.71
CA THR A 70 4.96 -10.49 0.65
C THR A 70 4.49 -11.17 -0.63
N LEU A 71 5.05 -10.78 -1.79
CA LEU A 71 4.71 -11.37 -3.09
C LEU A 71 5.11 -12.84 -3.20
N ALA A 72 6.20 -13.26 -2.56
CA ALA A 72 6.68 -14.64 -2.61
C ALA A 72 5.86 -15.60 -1.72
N LYS A 73 5.26 -15.11 -0.61
CA LYS A 73 4.52 -15.94 0.36
C LYS A 73 3.52 -16.93 -0.28
N PRO A 74 2.62 -16.52 -1.19
CA PRO A 74 1.65 -17.45 -1.77
C PRO A 74 2.21 -18.40 -2.85
N TYR A 75 3.46 -18.23 -3.30
CA TYR A 75 4.06 -19.02 -4.39
C TYR A 75 5.39 -19.65 -3.97
N PRO A 76 5.39 -20.62 -3.03
CA PRO A 76 6.61 -21.21 -2.48
C PRO A 76 7.48 -21.91 -3.54
N ASP A 77 6.87 -22.41 -4.63
CA ASP A 77 7.56 -23.14 -5.70
C ASP A 77 8.05 -22.23 -6.84
N ARG A 78 7.68 -20.94 -6.82
CA ARG A 78 8.09 -20.00 -7.86
C ARG A 78 9.43 -19.38 -7.54
N ILE A 79 10.31 -19.35 -8.54
CA ILE A 79 11.60 -18.65 -8.45
C ILE A 79 11.35 -17.16 -8.75
N PHE A 80 11.45 -16.33 -7.71
CA PHE A 80 11.47 -14.87 -7.84
C PHE A 80 12.88 -14.34 -8.04
N ALA A 81 13.00 -13.05 -8.39
CA ALA A 81 14.27 -12.36 -8.41
C ALA A 81 14.98 -12.45 -7.04
N PRO A 82 16.33 -12.39 -7.01
CA PRO A 82 17.08 -12.39 -5.76
C PRO A 82 16.58 -11.33 -4.78
N GLN A 83 16.54 -11.67 -3.50
CA GLN A 83 16.11 -10.72 -2.48
C GLN A 83 17.05 -9.52 -2.44
N VAL A 84 16.46 -8.32 -2.43
CA VAL A 84 17.23 -7.08 -2.27
C VAL A 84 17.56 -6.82 -0.81
N GLU A 85 18.62 -6.07 -0.53
CA GLU A 85 18.95 -5.62 0.82
C GLU A 85 17.82 -4.79 1.45
N ALA A 86 17.53 -5.07 2.73
CA ALA A 86 16.52 -4.34 3.46
C ALA A 86 17.03 -2.91 3.68
N SER A 87 16.34 -1.91 3.14
CA SER A 87 16.59 -0.53 3.54
C SER A 87 16.08 -0.29 4.96
N ARG A 88 16.56 0.78 5.61
CA ARG A 88 15.92 1.23 6.86
C ARG A 88 14.49 1.69 6.54
N LEU A 89 13.55 1.33 7.41
CA LEU A 89 12.22 1.92 7.40
C LEU A 89 12.32 3.42 7.70
N ASP A 90 11.41 4.18 7.11
CA ASP A 90 11.19 5.57 7.49
C ASP A 90 10.77 5.64 8.97
N ARG A 91 11.27 6.64 9.70
CA ARG A 91 11.05 6.82 11.15
C ARG A 91 10.27 8.09 11.48
N SER A 92 9.75 8.77 10.46
CA SER A 92 8.93 9.96 10.64
C SER A 92 7.67 9.57 11.40
N ASP A 93 7.33 10.36 12.41
CA ASP A 93 6.03 10.27 13.06
C ASP A 93 5.02 11.08 12.25
N ILE A 94 3.95 10.43 11.79
CA ILE A 94 2.93 11.06 10.96
C ILE A 94 1.74 11.42 11.86
N GLU A 95 1.82 12.59 12.49
CA GLU A 95 0.91 13.04 13.55
C GLU A 95 -0.59 12.86 13.22
N LEU A 96 -0.97 13.12 11.96
CA LEU A 96 -2.37 13.08 11.53
C LEU A 96 -2.84 11.71 10.99
N SER A 97 -1.96 10.70 10.96
CA SER A 97 -2.34 9.35 10.48
C SER A 97 -3.37 8.70 11.40
N ALA A 98 -3.20 8.80 12.73
CA ALA A 98 -4.15 8.24 13.69
C ALA A 98 -5.56 8.82 13.53
N LYS A 99 -5.67 10.11 13.17
CA LYS A 99 -6.96 10.74 12.90
C LYS A 99 -7.59 10.25 11.60
N ALA A 100 -6.78 9.99 10.56
CA ALA A 100 -7.28 9.37 9.34
C ALA A 100 -7.77 7.93 9.62
N GLU A 101 -7.04 7.16 10.43
CA GLU A 101 -7.49 5.81 10.82
C GLU A 101 -8.81 5.84 11.60
N TYR A 102 -9.00 6.81 12.49
CA TYR A 102 -10.26 7.04 13.16
C TYR A 102 -11.42 7.24 12.16
N TRP A 103 -11.21 8.02 11.09
CA TRP A 103 -12.23 8.19 10.06
C TRP A 103 -12.50 6.89 9.29
N LEU A 104 -11.51 6.04 9.06
CA LEU A 104 -11.75 4.70 8.51
C LEU A 104 -12.62 3.85 9.43
N GLN A 105 -12.43 3.97 10.75
CA GLN A 105 -13.23 3.27 11.75
C GLN A 105 -14.69 3.71 11.73
N GLU A 106 -14.94 5.03 11.64
CA GLU A 106 -16.29 5.58 11.44
C GLU A 106 -16.93 5.09 10.13
N MET A 107 -16.12 4.75 9.12
CA MET A 107 -16.56 4.15 7.86
C MET A 107 -16.65 2.61 7.92
N GLY A 108 -16.62 2.01 9.12
CA GLY A 108 -16.85 0.58 9.35
C GLY A 108 -15.62 -0.32 9.20
N ARG A 109 -14.40 0.24 9.16
CA ARG A 109 -13.16 -0.54 9.21
C ARG A 109 -12.71 -0.74 10.66
N THR A 110 -11.86 -1.72 10.91
CA THR A 110 -11.19 -1.86 12.22
C THR A 110 -9.93 -1.00 12.31
N GLY A 111 -9.33 -0.69 11.17
CA GLY A 111 -8.12 0.12 11.01
C GLY A 111 -7.65 0.08 9.55
N TRP A 112 -6.39 0.43 9.32
CA TRP A 112 -5.76 0.33 7.99
C TRP A 112 -5.75 -1.12 7.46
N ALA A 113 -5.88 -1.26 6.13
CA ALA A 113 -5.56 -2.52 5.47
C ALA A 113 -4.06 -2.82 5.60
N SER A 114 -3.73 -4.10 5.74
CA SER A 114 -2.33 -4.52 5.90
C SER A 114 -1.54 -4.34 4.60
N LEU A 115 -0.20 -4.28 4.72
CA LEU A 115 0.69 -4.26 3.56
C LEU A 115 0.47 -5.51 2.69
N GLU A 116 0.28 -6.66 3.34
CA GLU A 116 0.04 -7.93 2.67
C GLU A 116 -1.22 -7.91 1.82
N ASP A 117 -2.36 -7.52 2.41
CA ASP A 117 -3.62 -7.42 1.68
C ASP A 117 -3.52 -6.42 0.53
N SER A 118 -2.88 -5.27 0.77
CA SER A 118 -2.70 -4.20 -0.22
C SER A 118 -1.87 -4.67 -1.42
N VAL A 119 -0.75 -5.36 -1.16
CA VAL A 119 0.15 -5.86 -2.20
C VAL A 119 -0.49 -7.00 -2.98
N LEU A 120 -1.04 -8.00 -2.30
CA LEU A 120 -1.62 -9.18 -2.96
C LEU A 120 -2.90 -8.84 -3.74
N ALA A 121 -3.62 -7.78 -3.36
CA ALA A 121 -4.74 -7.28 -4.16
C ALA A 121 -4.30 -6.83 -5.56
N ASN A 122 -3.06 -6.37 -5.73
CA ASN A 122 -2.49 -5.93 -7.01
C ASN A 122 -1.91 -7.08 -7.86
N THR A 123 -2.05 -8.35 -7.44
CA THR A 123 -1.54 -9.50 -8.22
C THR A 123 -2.63 -10.47 -8.61
N ARG A 124 -3.90 -10.16 -8.33
CA ARG A 124 -5.02 -11.11 -8.52
C ARG A 124 -5.25 -11.46 -9.99
N ASP A 125 -4.86 -10.58 -10.90
CA ASP A 125 -4.94 -10.74 -12.34
C ASP A 125 -3.64 -11.20 -12.99
N LEU A 126 -2.55 -11.29 -12.21
CA LEU A 126 -1.23 -11.77 -12.66
C LEU A 126 -1.01 -13.27 -12.37
N ALA A 127 -1.85 -13.86 -11.52
CA ALA A 127 -1.79 -15.23 -11.06
C ALA A 127 -2.48 -16.22 -12.02
#